data_AF-A0A928S097-F1
#
_entry.id   AF-A0A928S097-F1
#
_cell.length_a   1.000
_cell.length_b   1.000
_cell.length_c   1.000
_cell.angle_alpha   90.00
_cell.angle_beta   90.00
_cell.angle_gamma   90.00
#
_symmetry.space_group_name_H-M   'P 1'
#
loop_
_entity.id
_entity.type
_entity.pdbx_description
1 polymer ?
#
loop_
_entity_poly.entity_id
_entity_poly.type
_entity_poly.pdbx_seq_one_letter_code
_entity_poly.pdbx_strand_id
1 'polypeptide(L)'
;MDPQSHTRRTALKAMAASGMLLLWGEMPVMAEVFSRPKTRSEPRLRENAFTEGGASLVSVATGKTVDEMVEEAVGLIGGFDRLGLSGKTVLLKPNVVSGEANPATTNPEVVGAVVRAVSRRGAKKVYVGDMSALRTISTRRNMNRNGILKAASDNGGEVIIFEDFDWHTVPLEGTEYVSEAYVTEWIYRPDIIINLPVVKTHRSASYSTALKNFIGCHLRQRPYLIGPRIGKSSSPSLTLRTPRS
;
A
#
# COMPACT_ATOMS: atom_id res chain seq x y z
N MET A 1 -5.99 54.71 20.81
CA MET A 1 -5.96 53.59 19.85
C MET A 1 -4.75 52.75 20.19
N ASP A 2 -4.95 51.50 20.60
CA ASP A 2 -3.86 50.62 21.08
C ASP A 2 -3.13 49.95 19.90
N PRO A 3 -1.83 50.28 19.67
CA PRO A 3 -1.03 49.72 18.59
C PRO A 3 -0.89 48.19 18.65
N GLN A 4 -1.08 47.56 19.82
CA GLN A 4 -0.91 46.11 19.97
C GLN A 4 -2.09 45.27 19.42
N SER A 5 -3.27 45.88 19.27
CA SER A 5 -4.47 45.17 18.81
C SER A 5 -4.41 44.79 17.31
N HIS A 6 -3.74 45.62 16.51
CA HIS A 6 -3.54 45.39 15.08
C HIS A 6 -2.51 44.28 14.82
N THR A 7 -1.47 44.18 15.65
CA THR A 7 -0.37 43.22 15.47
C THR A 7 -0.82 41.78 15.71
N ARG A 8 -1.67 41.54 16.72
CA ARG A 8 -2.18 40.19 17.03
C ARG A 8 -3.13 39.66 15.97
N ARG A 9 -4.06 40.48 15.46
CA ARG A 9 -4.98 40.09 14.39
C ARG A 9 -4.26 39.80 13.07
N THR A 10 -3.21 40.56 12.78
CA THR A 10 -2.42 40.37 11.56
C THR A 10 -1.54 39.12 11.67
N ALA A 11 -0.95 38.87 12.84
CA ALA A 11 -0.22 37.63 13.11
C ALA A 11 -1.13 36.38 13.06
N LEU A 12 -2.33 36.44 13.64
CA LEU A 12 -3.32 35.36 13.57
C LEU A 12 -3.79 35.09 12.13
N LYS A 13 -4.04 36.13 11.34
CA LYS A 13 -4.39 35.98 9.91
C LYS A 13 -3.22 35.41 9.10
N ALA A 14 -1.99 35.82 9.39
CA ALA A 14 -0.79 35.29 8.73
C ALA A 14 -0.51 33.83 9.11
N MET A 15 -0.72 33.45 10.38
CA MET A 15 -0.62 32.05 10.82
C MET A 15 -1.73 31.18 10.21
N ALA A 16 -2.97 31.68 10.16
CA ALA A 16 -4.07 30.98 9.51
C ALA A 16 -3.79 30.81 8.00
N ALA A 17 -3.33 31.85 7.30
CA ALA A 17 -2.98 31.78 5.89
C ALA A 17 -1.78 30.84 5.64
N SER A 18 -0.75 30.86 6.50
CA SER A 18 0.42 29.98 6.38
C SER A 18 0.10 28.52 6.67
N GLY A 19 -0.74 28.26 7.67
CA GLY A 19 -1.27 26.93 7.95
C GLY A 19 -2.16 26.41 6.81
N MET A 20 -2.96 27.29 6.21
CA MET A 20 -3.83 26.96 5.07
C MET A 20 -3.02 26.72 3.79
N LEU A 21 -1.89 27.41 3.58
CA LEU A 21 -0.97 27.19 2.46
C LEU A 21 -0.19 25.87 2.59
N LEU A 22 0.28 25.54 3.80
CA LEU A 22 0.96 24.27 4.11
C LEU A 22 0.02 23.07 3.96
N LEU A 23 -1.26 23.26 4.24
CA LEU A 23 -2.28 22.23 4.05
C LEU A 23 -2.78 22.16 2.60
N TRP A 24 -2.67 23.21 1.79
CA TRP A 24 -3.30 23.29 0.46
C TRP A 24 -2.97 22.09 -0.45
N GLY A 25 -1.72 21.62 -0.45
CA GLY A 25 -1.30 20.45 -1.24
C GLY A 25 -1.82 19.11 -0.70
N GLU A 26 -2.17 19.05 0.59
CA GLU A 26 -2.62 17.85 1.32
C GLU A 26 -4.15 17.85 1.58
N MET A 27 -4.82 19.00 1.38
CA MET A 27 -6.26 19.19 1.56
C MET A 27 -7.12 18.21 0.75
N PRO A 28 -6.79 17.85 -0.51
CA PRO A 28 -7.61 16.90 -1.29
C PRO A 28 -7.68 15.53 -0.61
N VAL A 29 -6.53 15.00 -0.18
CA VAL A 29 -6.47 13.68 0.48
C VAL A 29 -7.14 13.73 1.85
N MET A 30 -6.93 14.80 2.62
CA MET A 30 -7.61 14.97 3.90
C MET A 30 -9.14 15.08 3.74
N ALA A 31 -9.63 15.75 2.70
CA ALA A 31 -11.06 15.77 2.38
C ALA A 31 -11.57 14.37 2.03
N GLU A 32 -10.78 13.56 1.32
CA GLU A 32 -11.14 12.20 0.93
C GLU A 32 -11.16 11.22 2.12
N VAL A 33 -10.27 11.41 3.10
CA VAL A 33 -10.30 10.70 4.38
C VAL A 33 -11.66 10.87 5.09
N PHE A 34 -12.31 12.04 4.94
CA PHE A 34 -13.62 12.32 5.56
C PHE A 34 -14.82 12.19 4.60
N SER A 35 -14.60 12.11 3.28
CA SER A 35 -15.63 11.89 2.25
C SER A 35 -15.89 10.42 1.92
N ARG A 36 -17.16 10.02 1.82
CA ARG A 36 -17.49 8.65 1.40
C ARG A 36 -17.23 8.50 -0.11
N PRO A 37 -16.52 7.44 -0.55
CA PRO A 37 -16.36 7.17 -1.96
C PRO A 37 -17.72 6.97 -2.63
N LYS A 38 -17.84 7.46 -3.86
CA LYS A 38 -19.09 7.38 -4.63
C LYS A 38 -19.32 5.97 -5.17
N THR A 39 -18.24 5.26 -5.48
CA THR A 39 -18.28 3.94 -6.10
C THR A 39 -18.36 2.85 -5.04
N ARG A 40 -19.34 1.96 -5.17
CA ARG A 40 -19.42 0.72 -4.39
C ARG A 40 -19.03 -0.44 -5.28
N SER A 41 -18.26 -1.40 -4.75
CA SER A 41 -17.84 -2.58 -5.50
C SER A 41 -17.90 -3.82 -4.63
N GLU A 42 -18.13 -4.96 -5.27
CA GLU A 42 -18.12 -6.24 -4.59
C GLU A 42 -16.69 -6.70 -4.24
N PRO A 43 -16.53 -7.54 -3.21
CA PRO A 43 -15.27 -8.21 -2.95
C PRO A 43 -14.81 -9.01 -4.17
N ARG A 44 -13.59 -8.74 -4.64
CA ARG A 44 -12.96 -9.51 -5.73
C ARG A 44 -11.85 -10.37 -5.17
N LEU A 45 -12.13 -11.66 -5.01
CA LEU A 45 -11.12 -12.64 -4.67
C LEU A 45 -10.23 -12.92 -5.89
N ARG A 46 -8.92 -12.96 -5.67
CA ARG A 46 -7.93 -13.35 -6.67
C ARG A 46 -7.24 -14.61 -6.18
N GLU A 47 -7.19 -15.63 -7.03
CA GLU A 47 -6.45 -16.84 -6.72
C GLU A 47 -4.94 -16.57 -6.71
N ASN A 48 -4.23 -17.21 -5.79
CA ASN A 48 -2.78 -17.18 -5.76
C ASN A 48 -2.21 -18.37 -6.52
N ALA A 49 -1.59 -18.11 -7.68
CA ALA A 49 -0.97 -19.12 -8.54
C ALA A 49 0.22 -19.86 -7.89
N PHE A 50 0.71 -19.37 -6.76
CA PHE A 50 1.81 -19.94 -5.99
C PHE A 50 1.28 -20.61 -4.71
N THR A 51 0.34 -21.54 -4.88
CA THR A 51 -0.20 -22.37 -3.81
C THR A 51 -0.18 -23.85 -4.19
N GLU A 52 0.03 -24.72 -3.20
CA GLU A 52 -0.02 -26.18 -3.34
C GLU A 52 -0.61 -26.78 -2.06
N GLY A 53 -1.57 -27.69 -2.18
CA GLY A 53 -2.24 -28.30 -1.02
C GLY A 53 -2.92 -27.30 -0.08
N GLY A 54 -3.30 -26.11 -0.58
CA GLY A 54 -3.88 -25.03 0.23
C GLY A 54 -2.86 -24.15 0.98
N ALA A 55 -1.57 -24.43 0.86
CA ALA A 55 -0.50 -23.63 1.46
C ALA A 55 0.17 -22.72 0.40
N SER A 56 0.68 -21.56 0.84
CA SER A 56 1.48 -20.69 -0.03
C SER A 56 2.89 -21.27 -0.22
N LEU A 57 3.39 -21.27 -1.45
CA LEU A 57 4.76 -21.64 -1.75
C LEU A 57 5.72 -20.54 -1.31
N VAL A 58 6.85 -20.93 -0.72
CA VAL A 58 7.86 -20.00 -0.19
C VAL A 58 9.24 -20.48 -0.61
N SER A 59 10.06 -19.55 -1.08
CA SER A 59 11.47 -19.77 -1.40
C SER A 59 12.32 -18.62 -0.87
N VAL A 60 13.61 -18.86 -0.75
CA VAL A 60 14.63 -17.86 -0.43
C VAL A 60 15.78 -18.09 -1.39
N ALA A 61 16.25 -17.01 -2.03
CA ALA A 61 17.40 -17.05 -2.93
C ALA A 61 18.44 -16.01 -2.49
N THR A 62 19.70 -16.33 -2.77
CA THR A 62 20.85 -15.42 -2.60
C THR A 62 21.62 -15.37 -3.90
N GLY A 63 22.16 -14.22 -4.27
CA GLY A 63 22.83 -14.03 -5.55
C GLY A 63 23.74 -12.81 -5.55
N LYS A 64 24.41 -12.56 -6.69
CA LYS A 64 25.32 -11.43 -6.85
C LYS A 64 24.57 -10.17 -7.28
N THR A 65 23.49 -10.35 -8.04
CA THR A 65 22.64 -9.25 -8.51
C THR A 65 21.19 -9.43 -8.06
N VAL A 66 20.44 -8.33 -8.00
CA VAL A 66 19.02 -8.37 -7.64
C VAL A 66 18.19 -9.11 -8.68
N ASP A 67 18.51 -8.97 -9.97
CA ASP A 67 17.86 -9.70 -11.06
C ASP A 67 18.00 -11.22 -10.89
N GLU A 68 19.21 -11.70 -10.59
CA GLU A 68 19.46 -13.13 -10.30
C GLU A 68 18.63 -13.60 -9.11
N MET A 69 18.61 -12.84 -8.01
CA MET A 69 17.85 -13.21 -6.82
C MET A 69 16.34 -13.27 -7.08
N VAL A 70 15.80 -12.32 -7.85
CA VAL A 70 14.37 -12.29 -8.21
C VAL A 70 14.01 -13.47 -9.10
N GLU A 71 14.79 -13.73 -10.14
CA GLU A 71 14.52 -14.83 -11.06
C GLU A 71 14.67 -16.20 -10.38
N GLU A 72 15.70 -16.39 -9.55
CA GLU A 72 15.91 -17.63 -8.80
C GLU A 72 14.80 -17.86 -7.77
N ALA A 73 14.48 -16.85 -6.94
CA ALA A 73 13.45 -16.99 -5.91
C ALA A 73 12.10 -17.37 -6.54
N VAL A 74 11.68 -16.68 -7.60
CA VAL A 74 10.42 -16.99 -8.27
C VAL A 74 10.50 -18.32 -9.04
N GLY A 75 11.65 -18.65 -9.63
CA GLY A 75 11.91 -19.92 -10.29
C GLY A 75 11.70 -21.13 -9.37
N LEU A 76 12.21 -21.07 -8.14
CA LEU A 76 12.07 -22.13 -7.14
C LEU A 76 10.63 -22.44 -6.73
N ILE A 77 9.70 -21.50 -6.90
CA ILE A 77 8.26 -21.70 -6.66
C ILE A 77 7.46 -21.92 -7.96
N GLY A 78 8.15 -22.21 -9.06
CA GLY A 78 7.57 -22.58 -10.35
C GLY A 78 7.52 -21.47 -11.39
N GLY A 79 8.18 -20.33 -11.14
CA GLY A 79 8.44 -19.30 -12.15
C GLY A 79 7.28 -18.34 -12.41
N PHE A 80 7.61 -17.24 -13.09
CA PHE A 80 6.64 -16.21 -13.49
C PHE A 80 5.60 -16.72 -14.51
N ASP A 81 5.87 -17.82 -15.19
CA ASP A 81 4.96 -18.37 -16.21
C ASP A 81 3.61 -18.81 -15.60
N ARG A 82 3.60 -19.16 -14.31
CA ARG A 82 2.38 -19.42 -13.53
C ARG A 82 1.38 -18.26 -13.53
N LEU A 83 1.84 -17.04 -13.76
CA LEU A 83 0.99 -15.84 -13.81
C LEU A 83 0.32 -15.63 -15.17
N GLY A 84 0.83 -16.27 -16.24
CA GLY A 84 0.34 -16.08 -17.60
C GLY A 84 0.35 -14.61 -18.03
N LEU A 85 1.52 -13.97 -17.99
CA LEU A 85 1.68 -12.51 -18.08
C LEU A 85 1.37 -11.92 -19.47
N SER A 86 1.48 -12.70 -20.54
CA SER A 86 1.34 -12.20 -21.91
C SER A 86 0.00 -11.48 -22.13
N GLY A 87 0.05 -10.25 -22.63
CA GLY A 87 -1.11 -9.41 -22.90
C GLY A 87 -1.82 -8.82 -21.66
N LYS A 88 -1.40 -9.19 -20.44
CA LYS A 88 -2.03 -8.75 -19.19
C LYS A 88 -1.45 -7.45 -18.66
N THR A 89 -2.28 -6.71 -17.94
CA THR A 89 -1.87 -5.56 -17.14
C THR A 89 -1.48 -6.00 -15.73
N VAL A 90 -0.36 -5.48 -15.23
CA VAL A 90 0.22 -5.91 -13.95
C VAL A 90 0.43 -4.70 -13.06
N LEU A 91 -0.04 -4.76 -11.81
CA LEU A 91 0.30 -3.79 -10.77
C LEU A 91 1.35 -4.40 -9.83
N LEU A 92 2.52 -3.76 -9.77
CA LEU A 92 3.49 -3.98 -8.71
C LEU A 92 3.16 -3.07 -7.54
N LYS A 93 2.97 -3.65 -6.36
CA LYS A 93 2.63 -2.96 -5.12
C LYS A 93 3.83 -2.94 -4.17
N PRO A 94 4.74 -1.96 -4.26
CA PRO A 94 5.82 -1.80 -3.29
C PRO A 94 5.30 -1.40 -1.90
N ASN A 95 6.23 -1.23 -0.96
CA ASN A 95 6.04 -0.60 0.34
C ASN A 95 6.63 0.80 0.29
N VAL A 96 5.79 1.83 0.29
CA VAL A 96 6.18 3.24 0.25
C VAL A 96 5.65 3.96 1.47
N VAL A 97 5.96 3.46 2.67
CA VAL A 97 5.47 4.08 3.92
C VAL A 97 5.91 5.55 4.09
N SER A 98 7.09 5.93 3.60
CA SER A 98 7.68 7.27 3.66
C SER A 98 8.77 7.42 2.59
N GLY A 99 9.45 8.57 2.56
CA GLY A 99 10.62 8.79 1.70
C GLY A 99 11.94 8.25 2.25
N GLU A 100 11.91 7.44 3.30
CA GLU A 100 13.11 6.74 3.80
C GLU A 100 13.51 5.63 2.83
N ALA A 101 14.82 5.39 2.71
CA ALA A 101 15.37 4.35 1.84
C ALA A 101 15.08 2.92 2.39
N ASN A 102 15.39 1.91 1.59
CA ASN A 102 15.43 0.52 2.06
C ASN A 102 16.35 0.39 3.29
N PRO A 103 15.96 -0.36 4.35
CA PRO A 103 14.84 -1.31 4.43
C PRO A 103 13.55 -0.74 5.01
N ALA A 104 13.40 0.59 5.09
CA ALA A 104 12.12 1.17 5.50
C ALA A 104 11.06 1.02 4.41
N THR A 105 11.46 1.11 3.15
CA THR A 105 10.63 0.94 1.94
C THR A 105 11.21 -0.15 1.04
N THR A 106 10.46 -0.60 0.05
CA THR A 106 10.94 -1.61 -0.91
C THR A 106 12.19 -1.12 -1.61
N ASN A 107 13.21 -1.98 -1.74
CA ASN A 107 14.41 -1.67 -2.49
C ASN A 107 14.05 -1.30 -3.95
N PRO A 108 14.40 -0.11 -4.45
CA PRO A 108 14.16 0.29 -5.83
C PRO A 108 14.73 -0.67 -6.86
N GLU A 109 15.87 -1.31 -6.59
CA GLU A 109 16.46 -2.31 -7.49
C GLU A 109 15.57 -3.53 -7.66
N VAL A 110 14.89 -3.97 -6.58
CA VAL A 110 13.91 -5.07 -6.64
C VAL A 110 12.71 -4.65 -7.47
N VAL A 111 12.23 -3.40 -7.31
CA VAL A 111 11.15 -2.87 -8.15
C VAL A 111 11.55 -2.91 -9.63
N GLY A 112 12.72 -2.39 -9.98
CA GLY A 112 13.22 -2.40 -11.35
C GLY A 112 13.39 -3.82 -11.92
N ALA A 113 13.97 -4.74 -11.13
CA ALA A 113 14.14 -6.14 -11.53
C ALA A 113 12.80 -6.83 -11.82
N VAL A 114 11.79 -6.62 -10.97
CA VAL A 114 10.45 -7.21 -11.19
C VAL A 114 9.75 -6.55 -12.38
N VAL A 115 9.89 -5.24 -12.60
CA VAL A 115 9.38 -4.58 -13.82
C VAL A 115 9.98 -5.23 -15.06
N ARG A 116 11.31 -5.41 -15.13
CA ARG A 116 11.99 -6.08 -16.26
C ARG A 116 11.50 -7.52 -16.43
N ALA A 117 11.44 -8.28 -15.33
CA ALA A 117 11.03 -9.69 -15.33
C ALA A 117 9.60 -9.88 -15.84
N VAL A 118 8.70 -8.95 -15.53
CA VAL A 118 7.31 -9.00 -15.98
C VAL A 118 7.19 -8.52 -17.43
N SER A 119 7.83 -7.40 -17.79
CA SER A 119 7.79 -6.84 -19.14
C SER A 119 8.36 -7.80 -20.19
N ARG A 120 9.49 -8.46 -19.91
CA ARG A 120 10.12 -9.43 -20.85
C ARG A 120 9.24 -10.65 -21.15
N ARG A 121 8.22 -10.90 -20.33
CA ARG A 121 7.26 -12.01 -20.47
C ARG A 121 5.96 -11.58 -21.16
N GLY A 122 5.96 -10.42 -21.81
CA GLY A 122 4.86 -9.96 -22.66
C GLY A 122 3.72 -9.28 -21.91
N ALA A 123 3.92 -8.85 -20.66
CA ALA A 123 2.94 -8.01 -19.99
C ALA A 123 2.64 -6.78 -20.83
N LYS A 124 1.35 -6.49 -21.05
CA LYS A 124 0.89 -5.36 -21.85
C LYS A 124 1.28 -4.03 -21.23
N LYS A 125 1.21 -3.95 -19.90
CA LYS A 125 1.52 -2.75 -19.13
C LYS A 125 1.90 -3.13 -17.70
N VAL A 126 2.95 -2.51 -17.17
CA VAL A 126 3.35 -2.64 -15.77
C VAL A 126 3.12 -1.31 -15.07
N TYR A 127 2.28 -1.32 -14.06
CA TYR A 127 2.04 -0.23 -13.14
C TYR A 127 2.84 -0.46 -11.86
N VAL A 128 3.35 0.61 -11.24
CA VAL A 128 4.00 0.55 -9.93
C VAL A 128 3.28 1.55 -9.04
N GLY A 129 2.54 1.08 -8.04
CA GLY A 129 1.69 1.97 -7.25
C GLY A 129 1.53 1.62 -5.79
N ASP A 130 1.43 2.66 -4.97
CA ASP A 130 1.19 2.61 -3.53
C ASP A 130 0.55 3.93 -3.04
N MET A 131 0.18 3.97 -1.76
CA MET A 131 -0.02 5.18 -0.97
C MET A 131 0.85 5.12 0.30
N SER A 132 1.52 6.23 0.59
CA SER A 132 2.26 6.43 1.83
C SER A 132 1.37 6.46 3.07
N ALA A 133 2.00 6.37 4.24
CA ALA A 133 1.27 6.59 5.47
C ALA A 133 0.72 8.03 5.49
N LEU A 134 -0.49 8.23 6.03
CA LEU A 134 -1.13 9.54 6.11
C LEU A 134 -0.29 10.60 6.84
N ARG A 135 0.66 10.17 7.69
CA ARG A 135 1.54 11.07 8.44
C ARG A 135 2.78 11.52 7.66
N THR A 136 3.00 10.94 6.48
CA THR A 136 4.20 11.11 5.66
C THR A 136 3.87 11.32 4.19
N ILE A 137 2.59 11.44 3.84
CA ILE A 137 2.12 11.86 2.52
C ILE A 137 2.72 13.24 2.16
N SER A 138 2.96 13.62 0.90
CA SER A 138 2.80 13.04 -0.45
C SER A 138 3.57 11.75 -0.82
N THR A 139 2.90 10.75 -1.41
CA THR A 139 3.53 9.51 -1.91
C THR A 139 4.45 9.75 -3.10
N ARG A 140 4.09 10.63 -4.03
CA ARG A 140 4.93 10.97 -5.19
C ARG A 140 6.31 11.47 -4.75
N ARG A 141 6.33 12.38 -3.78
CA ARG A 141 7.57 12.90 -3.19
C ARG A 141 8.38 11.79 -2.52
N ASN A 142 7.72 10.87 -1.83
CA ASN A 142 8.37 9.74 -1.18
C ASN A 142 9.00 8.77 -2.18
N MET A 143 8.27 8.38 -3.24
CA MET A 143 8.80 7.54 -4.31
C MET A 143 9.96 8.19 -5.05
N ASN A 144 9.94 9.53 -5.19
CA ASN A 144 11.08 10.27 -5.75
C ASN A 144 12.29 10.21 -4.81
N ARG A 145 12.11 10.47 -3.51
CA ARG A 145 13.19 10.50 -2.51
C ARG A 145 13.83 9.13 -2.30
N ASN A 146 13.04 8.06 -2.27
CA ASN A 146 13.55 6.71 -2.02
C ASN A 146 14.01 5.98 -3.30
N GLY A 147 13.85 6.59 -4.48
CA GLY A 147 14.32 6.05 -5.76
C GLY A 147 13.35 5.12 -6.48
N ILE A 148 12.21 4.75 -5.89
CA ILE A 148 11.22 3.86 -6.51
C ILE A 148 10.63 4.46 -7.79
N LEU A 149 10.37 5.77 -7.82
CA LEU A 149 9.84 6.45 -9.00
C LEU A 149 10.80 6.29 -10.18
N LYS A 150 12.09 6.57 -9.94
CA LYS A 150 13.13 6.44 -10.97
C LYS A 150 13.28 4.99 -11.43
N ALA A 151 13.39 4.05 -10.49
CA ALA A 151 13.56 2.64 -10.82
C ALA A 151 12.38 2.06 -11.62
N ALA A 152 11.13 2.47 -11.32
CA ALA A 152 9.97 2.08 -12.12
C ALA A 152 10.05 2.65 -13.54
N SER A 153 10.20 3.98 -13.66
CA SER A 153 10.20 4.68 -14.95
C SER A 153 11.35 4.26 -15.87
N ASP A 154 12.57 4.13 -15.34
CA ASP A 154 13.74 3.71 -16.11
C ASP A 154 13.58 2.30 -16.72
N ASN A 155 12.71 1.47 -16.14
CA ASN A 155 12.45 0.10 -16.61
C ASN A 155 11.11 -0.03 -17.37
N GLY A 156 10.47 1.09 -17.71
CA GLY A 156 9.22 1.12 -18.48
C GLY A 156 7.95 0.90 -17.65
N GLY A 157 8.04 0.94 -16.32
CA GLY A 157 6.89 0.92 -15.42
C GLY A 157 6.21 2.29 -15.33
N GLU A 158 4.88 2.31 -15.26
CA GLU A 158 4.10 3.53 -15.04
C GLU A 158 3.77 3.71 -13.56
N VAL A 159 4.18 4.83 -12.98
CA VAL A 159 4.00 5.10 -11.55
C VAL A 159 2.58 5.62 -11.28
N ILE A 160 1.89 4.93 -10.37
CA ILE A 160 0.54 5.25 -9.93
C ILE A 160 0.58 5.68 -8.46
N ILE A 161 -0.01 6.83 -8.17
CA ILE A 161 -0.11 7.39 -6.83
C ILE A 161 -1.56 7.21 -6.39
N PHE A 162 -1.84 6.28 -5.48
CA PHE A 162 -3.23 5.88 -5.23
C PHE A 162 -4.11 7.01 -4.71
N GLU A 163 -3.55 7.96 -3.96
CA GLU A 163 -4.29 9.15 -3.49
C GLU A 163 -4.62 10.18 -4.59
N ASP A 164 -4.12 10.00 -5.81
CA ASP A 164 -4.48 10.82 -6.98
C ASP A 164 -5.73 10.26 -7.72
N PHE A 165 -6.31 9.14 -7.24
CA PHE A 165 -7.36 8.37 -7.91
C PHE A 165 -8.56 8.08 -7.01
N ASP A 166 -9.64 7.57 -7.62
CA ASP A 166 -10.86 7.24 -6.92
C ASP A 166 -10.70 6.04 -5.96
N TRP A 167 -11.56 6.02 -4.96
CA TRP A 167 -11.67 4.94 -3.99
C TRP A 167 -13.02 4.23 -4.12
N HIS A 168 -13.05 2.97 -3.73
CA HIS A 168 -14.25 2.14 -3.76
C HIS A 168 -14.61 1.76 -2.33
N THR A 169 -15.90 1.80 -2.00
CA THR A 169 -16.43 1.18 -0.80
C THR A 169 -16.77 -0.28 -1.10
N VAL A 170 -16.24 -1.19 -0.30
CA VAL A 170 -16.41 -2.64 -0.45
C VAL A 170 -17.06 -3.19 0.82
N PRO A 171 -18.28 -3.76 0.75
CA PRO A 171 -18.87 -4.41 1.90
C PRO A 171 -18.04 -5.64 2.29
N LEU A 172 -17.90 -5.88 3.59
CA LEU A 172 -17.20 -7.05 4.11
C LEU A 172 -18.18 -7.91 4.91
N GLU A 173 -18.22 -9.19 4.58
CA GLU A 173 -19.01 -10.19 5.29
C GLU A 173 -18.11 -11.03 6.20
N GLY A 174 -18.63 -11.50 7.33
CA GLY A 174 -17.89 -12.37 8.26
C GLY A 174 -16.75 -11.70 9.04
N THR A 175 -16.68 -10.37 9.04
CA THR A 175 -15.65 -9.60 9.75
C THR A 175 -16.09 -9.14 11.13
N GLU A 176 -15.20 -9.20 12.11
CA GLU A 176 -15.49 -8.79 13.49
C GLU A 176 -15.46 -7.27 13.71
N TYR A 177 -14.53 -6.55 13.05
CA TYR A 177 -14.22 -5.14 13.40
C TYR A 177 -14.61 -4.09 12.34
N VAL A 178 -14.78 -4.49 11.07
CA VAL A 178 -14.98 -3.56 9.95
C VAL A 178 -16.01 -4.12 8.96
N SER A 179 -17.18 -3.50 8.85
CA SER A 179 -18.23 -3.93 7.92
C SER A 179 -18.02 -3.45 6.47
N GLU A 180 -17.09 -2.52 6.25
CA GLU A 180 -16.75 -1.99 4.93
C GLU A 180 -15.28 -1.58 4.85
N ALA A 181 -14.65 -1.84 3.70
CA ALA A 181 -13.31 -1.39 3.35
C ALA A 181 -13.36 -0.27 2.30
N TYR A 182 -12.45 0.70 2.42
CA TYR A 182 -12.30 1.79 1.47
C TYR A 182 -10.95 1.53 0.81
N VAL A 183 -10.99 1.16 -0.46
CA VAL A 183 -9.84 0.65 -1.20
C VAL A 183 -9.61 1.45 -2.46
N THR A 184 -8.35 1.61 -2.87
CA THR A 184 -8.05 2.27 -4.14
C THR A 184 -8.69 1.50 -5.29
N GLU A 185 -9.23 2.20 -6.29
CA GLU A 185 -9.76 1.56 -7.51
C GLU A 185 -8.73 0.68 -8.23
N TRP A 186 -7.43 0.93 -8.00
CA TRP A 186 -6.32 0.19 -8.58
C TRP A 186 -6.20 -1.26 -8.12
N ILE A 187 -6.98 -1.70 -7.13
CA ILE A 187 -7.10 -3.15 -6.85
C ILE A 187 -7.99 -3.88 -7.88
N TYR A 188 -8.83 -3.14 -8.62
CA TYR A 188 -9.77 -3.69 -9.59
C TYR A 188 -9.28 -3.60 -11.03
N ARG A 189 -8.52 -2.55 -11.37
CA ARG A 189 -8.05 -2.26 -12.72
C ARG A 189 -7.11 -3.31 -13.34
N PRO A 190 -6.05 -3.78 -12.66
CA PRO A 190 -5.07 -4.67 -13.29
C PRO A 190 -5.57 -6.12 -13.33
N ASP A 191 -5.07 -6.89 -14.29
CA ASP A 191 -5.31 -8.34 -14.38
C ASP A 191 -4.55 -9.10 -13.29
N ILE A 192 -3.36 -8.63 -12.92
CA ILE A 192 -2.47 -9.25 -11.93
C ILE A 192 -1.97 -8.20 -10.95
N ILE A 193 -1.86 -8.57 -9.68
CA ILE A 193 -1.22 -7.76 -8.63
C ILE A 193 -0.05 -8.57 -8.06
N ILE A 194 1.15 -8.00 -8.12
CA ILE A 194 2.36 -8.56 -7.49
C ILE A 194 2.71 -7.66 -6.31
N ASN A 195 2.63 -8.20 -5.10
CA ASN A 195 2.94 -7.49 -3.87
C ASN A 195 4.44 -7.59 -3.56
N LEU A 196 5.10 -6.46 -3.29
CA LEU A 196 6.53 -6.37 -3.02
C LEU A 196 6.80 -5.81 -1.61
N PRO A 197 6.47 -6.56 -0.55
CA PRO A 197 6.64 -6.12 0.83
C PRO A 197 8.12 -6.07 1.24
N VAL A 198 8.39 -5.45 2.40
CA VAL A 198 9.66 -5.60 3.12
C VAL A 198 9.41 -6.31 4.44
N VAL A 199 10.24 -7.31 4.75
CA VAL A 199 10.22 -7.99 6.06
C VAL A 199 10.94 -7.13 7.08
N LYS A 200 10.21 -6.57 8.04
CA LYS A 200 10.75 -5.70 9.10
C LYS A 200 9.89 -5.73 10.36
N THR A 201 10.44 -5.32 11.49
CA THR A 201 9.65 -5.12 12.72
C THR A 201 8.73 -3.91 12.60
N HIS A 202 7.61 -3.92 13.34
CA HIS A 202 6.66 -2.81 13.37
C HIS A 202 5.97 -2.69 14.72
N ARG A 203 6.03 -1.50 15.33
CA ARG A 203 5.53 -1.24 16.69
C ARG A 203 4.09 -1.72 16.95
N SER A 204 3.16 -1.50 16.01
CA SER A 204 1.74 -1.84 16.22
C SER A 204 1.27 -3.17 15.62
N ALA A 205 2.10 -3.87 14.85
CA ALA A 205 1.70 -5.13 14.20
C ALA A 205 2.71 -6.26 14.40
N SER A 206 3.68 -6.04 15.30
CA SER A 206 4.89 -6.83 15.53
C SER A 206 5.84 -6.87 14.32
N TYR A 207 5.34 -7.21 13.13
CA TYR A 207 6.09 -7.31 11.89
C TYR A 207 5.34 -6.67 10.70
N SER A 208 6.08 -6.35 9.65
CA SER A 208 5.57 -6.01 8.32
C SER A 208 6.00 -7.10 7.35
N THR A 209 5.05 -7.63 6.60
CA THR A 209 5.23 -8.66 5.56
C THR A 209 4.15 -8.45 4.48
N ALA A 210 3.80 -9.49 3.72
CA ALA A 210 2.87 -9.44 2.58
C ALA A 210 1.51 -8.82 2.92
N LEU A 211 0.75 -9.38 3.86
CA LEU A 211 -0.62 -8.91 4.15
C LEU A 211 -0.65 -7.45 4.60
N LYS A 212 0.25 -7.06 5.51
CA LYS A 212 0.33 -5.69 6.03
C LYS A 212 0.67 -4.66 4.94
N ASN A 213 1.37 -5.06 3.87
CA ASN A 213 1.74 -4.13 2.81
C ASN A 213 0.52 -3.57 2.05
N PHE A 214 -0.62 -4.27 2.09
CA PHE A 214 -1.88 -3.81 1.51
C PHE A 214 -2.56 -2.68 2.31
N ILE A 215 -2.05 -2.30 3.48
CA ILE A 215 -2.54 -1.11 4.20
C ILE A 215 -2.45 0.14 3.31
N GLY A 216 -1.43 0.25 2.45
CA GLY A 216 -1.32 1.33 1.45
C GLY A 216 -2.45 1.35 0.41
N CYS A 217 -3.17 0.24 0.21
CA CYS A 217 -4.35 0.19 -0.65
C CYS A 217 -5.63 0.67 0.04
N HIS A 218 -5.58 0.99 1.33
CA HIS A 218 -6.72 1.53 2.07
C HIS A 218 -6.48 3.00 2.41
N LEU A 219 -7.50 3.85 2.33
CA LEU A 219 -7.38 5.24 2.78
C LEU A 219 -7.72 5.37 4.27
N ARG A 220 -8.89 4.85 4.66
CA ARG A 220 -9.49 5.08 5.98
C ARG A 220 -9.23 3.99 7.01
N GLN A 221 -9.10 2.74 6.57
CA GLN A 221 -8.94 1.58 7.46
C GLN A 221 -7.52 1.56 8.03
N ARG A 222 -7.26 2.49 8.94
CA ARG A 222 -6.02 2.61 9.72
C ARG A 222 -6.34 2.21 11.16
N PRO A 223 -5.46 1.44 11.83
CA PRO A 223 -5.69 1.03 13.22
C PRO A 223 -6.06 2.20 14.15
N TYR A 224 -5.44 3.36 13.95
CA TYR A 224 -5.68 4.58 14.74
C TYR A 224 -7.02 5.27 14.45
N LEU A 225 -7.66 4.98 13.32
CA LEU A 225 -8.97 5.53 12.93
C LEU A 225 -10.12 4.57 13.25
N ILE A 226 -9.84 3.28 13.43
CA ILE A 226 -10.82 2.24 13.82
C ILE A 226 -10.83 2.00 15.34
N GLY A 227 -9.75 2.38 16.03
CA GLY A 227 -9.47 2.14 17.45
C GLY A 227 -10.59 2.39 18.48
N PRO A 228 -11.49 3.39 18.35
CA PRO A 228 -12.53 3.60 19.36
C PRO A 228 -13.56 2.47 19.47
N ARG A 229 -13.67 1.59 18.46
CA ARG A 229 -14.62 0.45 18.44
C ARG A 229 -14.00 -0.87 18.90
N ILE A 230 -12.67 -0.95 18.99
CA ILE A 230 -11.95 -2.16 19.43
C ILE A 230 -12.18 -2.44 20.93
N GLY A 231 -12.65 -1.46 21.70
CA GLY A 231 -12.98 -1.61 23.13
C GLY A 231 -14.48 -1.63 23.48
N LYS A 232 -15.41 -1.69 22.50
CA LYS A 232 -16.86 -1.66 22.75
C LYS A 232 -17.63 -2.80 22.05
N SER A 233 -17.00 -3.94 21.82
CA SER A 233 -17.71 -5.17 21.50
C SER A 233 -17.88 -5.98 22.79
N SER A 234 -19.13 -6.06 23.27
CA SER A 234 -19.54 -7.05 24.25
C SER A 234 -19.61 -8.40 23.55
N SER A 235 -18.55 -9.20 23.68
CA SER A 235 -18.56 -10.61 23.28
C SER A 235 -18.00 -11.48 24.42
N PRO A 236 -18.55 -12.69 24.64
CA PRO A 236 -18.29 -13.49 25.84
C PRO A 236 -16.86 -14.02 25.85
N SER A 237 -16.30 -14.16 27.06
CA SER A 237 -14.93 -14.61 27.32
C SER A 237 -14.57 -15.88 26.55
N LEU A 238 -13.66 -15.73 25.57
CA LEU A 238 -13.01 -16.85 24.89
C LEU A 238 -12.10 -17.56 25.90
N THR A 239 -12.65 -18.58 26.56
CA THR A 239 -11.90 -19.42 27.49
C THR A 239 -11.05 -20.37 26.64
N LEU A 240 -9.73 -20.15 26.63
CA LEU A 240 -8.77 -21.07 26.04
C LEU A 240 -8.92 -22.44 26.72
N ARG A 241 -9.58 -23.38 26.05
CA ARG A 241 -9.51 -24.80 26.45
C ARG A 241 -8.13 -25.29 26.07
N THR A 242 -7.31 -25.58 27.08
CA THR A 242 -6.10 -26.38 26.91
C THR A 242 -6.50 -27.80 26.48
N PRO A 243 -5.74 -28.45 25.58
CA PRO A 243 -5.97 -29.85 25.25
C PRO A 243 -5.68 -30.69 26.50
N ARG A 244 -6.60 -31.56 26.89
CA ARG A 244 -6.29 -32.61 27.86
C ARG A 244 -5.47 -33.68 27.14
N SER A 245 -4.33 -34.02 27.71
CA SER A 245 -3.57 -35.26 27.46
C SER A 245 -4.38 -36.48 27.83
#